data_AF-W4NAU1-F1
#
_entry.id   AF-W4NAU1-F1
#
_cell.length_a   1.000
_cell.length_b   1.000
_cell.length_c   1.000
_cell.angle_alpha   90.00
_cell.angle_beta   90.00
_cell.angle_gamma   90.00
#
_symmetry.space_group_name_H-M   'P 1'
#
loop_
_entity.id
_entity.type
_entity.pdbx_description
1 polymer ?
#
loop_
_entity_poly.entity_id
_entity_poly.type
_entity_poly.pdbx_seq_one_letter_code
_entity_poly.pdbx_strand_id
1 'polypeptide(L)'
;MPTRTCARCGAEMPRNASARRKYCSDTCRKLASKRRARDADAPSPGPSPSPSPGPATYRDLLEVSRTALMRNLEDAHCPATAVAGLSKQLLAVGKELLELDGDKDPDPILDDPEEMTDGIEDEPFDAEAL
;
A
#
# COMPACT_ATOMS: atom_id res chain seq x y z
N MET A 1 -10.66 -18.38 -44.87
CA MET A 1 -11.42 -19.08 -43.82
C MET A 1 -10.89 -18.63 -42.47
N PRO A 2 -11.70 -18.05 -41.57
CA PRO A 2 -11.21 -17.57 -40.27
C PRO A 2 -10.66 -18.74 -39.45
N THR A 3 -9.38 -18.68 -39.07
CA THR A 3 -8.79 -19.66 -38.16
C THR A 3 -9.36 -19.42 -36.76
N ARG A 4 -10.06 -20.42 -36.24
CA ARG A 4 -10.64 -20.33 -34.90
C ARG A 4 -9.52 -20.51 -33.89
N THR A 5 -9.46 -19.64 -32.88
CA THR A 5 -8.42 -19.69 -31.85
C THR A 5 -8.96 -20.22 -30.53
N CYS A 6 -8.06 -20.73 -29.70
CA CYS A 6 -8.35 -21.20 -28.36
C CYS A 6 -8.67 -20.02 -27.44
N ALA A 7 -9.83 -20.03 -26.79
CA ALA A 7 -10.24 -18.97 -25.87
C ALA A 7 -9.35 -18.84 -24.60
N ARG A 8 -8.41 -19.77 -24.39
CA ARG A 8 -7.49 -19.75 -23.25
C ARG A 8 -6.07 -19.32 -23.62
N CYS A 9 -5.50 -19.92 -24.65
CA CYS A 9 -4.09 -19.72 -25.00
C CYS A 9 -3.88 -18.99 -26.34
N GLY A 10 -4.95 -18.63 -27.05
CA GLY A 10 -4.85 -17.93 -28.33
C GLY A 10 -4.35 -18.78 -29.50
N ALA A 11 -3.84 -19.99 -29.25
CA ALA A 11 -3.37 -20.90 -30.29
C ALA A 11 -4.48 -21.25 -31.29
N GLU A 12 -4.11 -21.45 -32.55
CA GLU A 12 -5.02 -21.91 -33.59
C GLU A 12 -5.62 -23.28 -33.23
N MET A 13 -6.91 -23.45 -33.50
CA MET A 13 -7.56 -24.72 -33.22
C MET A 13 -7.14 -25.79 -34.22
N PRO A 14 -7.00 -27.04 -33.75
CA PRO A 14 -6.59 -28.13 -34.63
C PRO A 14 -7.64 -28.36 -35.71
N ARG A 15 -7.20 -28.77 -36.90
CA ARG A 15 -8.08 -28.96 -38.07
C ARG A 15 -9.25 -29.92 -37.82
N ASN A 16 -9.11 -30.84 -36.87
CA ASN A 16 -10.15 -31.80 -36.47
C ASN A 16 -11.04 -31.31 -35.31
N ALA A 17 -10.88 -30.06 -34.85
CA ALA A 17 -11.74 -29.52 -33.81
C ALA A 17 -13.16 -29.30 -34.35
N SER A 18 -14.14 -29.81 -33.61
CA SER A 18 -15.56 -29.52 -33.88
C SER A 18 -15.82 -28.01 -33.94
N ALA A 19 -16.74 -27.59 -34.81
CA ALA A 19 -17.20 -26.22 -34.96
C ALA A 19 -17.71 -25.57 -33.65
N ARG A 20 -18.06 -26.37 -32.63
CA ARG A 20 -18.48 -25.88 -31.30
C ARG A 20 -17.38 -25.88 -30.24
N ARG A 21 -16.22 -26.50 -30.51
CA ARG A 21 -15.11 -26.58 -29.54
C ARG A 21 -14.55 -25.17 -29.29
N LYS A 22 -14.27 -24.82 -28.04
CA LYS A 22 -13.78 -23.47 -27.64
C LYS A 22 -12.30 -23.45 -27.22
N TYR A 23 -11.72 -24.62 -27.01
CA TYR A 23 -10.34 -24.80 -26.53
C TYR A 23 -9.59 -25.80 -27.40
N CYS A 24 -8.30 -25.55 -27.63
CA CYS A 24 -7.44 -26.42 -28.44
C CYS A 24 -7.27 -27.84 -27.86
N SER A 25 -7.38 -27.99 -26.54
CA SER A 25 -7.22 -29.28 -25.84
C SER A 25 -8.05 -29.36 -24.56
N ASP A 26 -8.22 -30.56 -24.02
CA ASP A 26 -8.87 -30.77 -22.72
C ASP A 26 -8.07 -30.17 -21.56
N THR A 27 -6.75 -30.05 -21.71
CA THR A 27 -5.89 -29.31 -20.76
C THR A 27 -6.31 -27.84 -20.69
N CYS A 28 -6.52 -27.19 -21.84
CA CYS A 28 -6.99 -25.82 -21.88
C CYS A 28 -8.42 -25.66 -21.37
N ARG A 29 -9.29 -26.64 -21.62
CA ARG A 29 -10.64 -26.68 -21.05
C ARG A 29 -10.61 -26.76 -19.52
N LYS A 30 -9.86 -27.71 -18.94
CA LYS A 30 -9.73 -27.91 -17.49
C LYS A 30 -9.16 -26.68 -16.79
N LEU A 31 -8.11 -26.08 -17.35
CA LEU A 31 -7.48 -24.89 -16.75
C LEU A 31 -8.37 -23.64 -16.85
N ALA A 32 -9.19 -23.53 -17.90
CA ALA A 32 -10.21 -22.48 -17.97
C ALA A 32 -11.33 -22.70 -16.93
N SER A 33 -11.78 -23.95 -16.72
CA SER A 33 -12.74 -24.29 -15.67
C SER A 33 -12.18 -24.04 -14.27
N LYS A 34 -10.91 -24.38 -14.03
CA LYS A 34 -10.24 -24.15 -12.73
C LYS A 34 -10.10 -22.66 -12.41
N ARG A 35 -9.85 -21.80 -13.42
CA ARG A 35 -9.89 -20.35 -13.23
C ARG A 35 -11.27 -19.89 -12.79
N ARG A 36 -12.32 -20.25 -13.55
CA ARG A 36 -13.71 -19.91 -13.19
C ARG A 36 -14.12 -20.39 -11.80
N ALA A 37 -13.67 -21.56 -11.37
CA ALA A 37 -13.94 -22.06 -10.03
C ALA A 37 -13.25 -21.23 -8.93
N ARG A 38 -12.05 -20.69 -9.20
CA ARG A 38 -11.37 -19.75 -8.30
C ARG A 38 -11.99 -18.36 -8.34
N ASP A 39 -12.38 -17.91 -9.53
CA ASP A 39 -13.00 -16.60 -9.73
C ASP A 39 -14.45 -16.56 -9.21
N ALA A 40 -15.14 -17.72 -9.11
CA ALA A 40 -16.47 -17.82 -8.50
C ALA A 40 -16.43 -17.85 -6.97
N ASP A 41 -15.27 -18.17 -6.38
CA ASP A 41 -15.01 -18.13 -4.94
C ASP A 41 -14.37 -16.78 -4.52
N ALA A 42 -13.96 -15.97 -5.51
CA ALA A 42 -13.56 -14.59 -5.29
C ALA A 42 -14.81 -13.69 -5.39
N PRO A 43 -15.11 -12.84 -4.39
CA PRO A 43 -16.09 -11.80 -4.57
C PRO A 43 -15.66 -10.91 -5.75
N SER A 44 -16.61 -10.60 -6.63
CA SER A 44 -16.40 -9.76 -7.83
C SER A 44 -15.47 -8.59 -7.53
N PRO A 45 -14.47 -8.30 -8.37
CA PRO A 45 -13.76 -7.03 -8.24
C PRO A 45 -14.80 -5.93 -8.50
N GLY A 46 -15.20 -5.24 -7.43
CA GLY A 46 -15.92 -3.98 -7.55
C GLY A 46 -15.13 -3.04 -8.47
N PRO A 47 -15.81 -2.10 -9.15
CA PRO A 47 -15.16 -1.19 -10.07
C PRO A 47 -13.96 -0.53 -9.40
N SER A 48 -12.78 -0.88 -9.89
CA SER A 48 -11.52 -0.28 -9.47
C SER A 48 -11.61 1.23 -9.77
N PRO A 49 -11.45 2.12 -8.78
CA PRO A 49 -11.27 3.53 -9.08
C PRO A 49 -9.94 3.65 -9.82
N SER A 50 -9.99 3.96 -11.12
CA SER A 50 -8.82 4.36 -11.89
C SER A 50 -8.06 5.44 -11.11
N PRO A 51 -6.81 5.24 -10.70
CA PRO A 51 -5.97 6.35 -10.28
C PRO A 51 -5.73 7.21 -11.52
N SER A 52 -6.28 8.43 -11.50
CA SER A 52 -5.96 9.45 -12.50
C SER A 52 -4.45 9.69 -12.48
N PRO A 53 -3.76 9.76 -13.62
CA PRO A 53 -2.31 9.92 -13.69
C PRO A 53 -1.94 11.39 -13.47
N GLY A 54 -2.16 11.91 -12.26
CA GLY A 54 -1.39 13.04 -11.75
C GLY A 54 -0.02 12.54 -11.28
N PRO A 55 0.99 13.42 -11.11
CA PRO A 55 2.19 13.04 -10.37
C PRO A 55 1.77 12.83 -8.91
N ALA A 56 1.38 11.60 -8.58
CA ALA A 56 1.01 11.24 -7.22
C ALA A 56 2.23 11.50 -6.33
N THR A 57 2.08 12.41 -5.37
CA THR A 57 3.11 12.64 -4.38
C THR A 57 3.26 11.39 -3.51
N TYR A 58 4.39 11.24 -2.85
CA TYR A 58 4.59 10.10 -1.95
C TYR A 58 3.51 10.01 -0.87
N ARG A 59 3.07 11.16 -0.36
CA ARG A 59 1.93 11.31 0.55
C ARG A 59 0.63 10.76 -0.06
N ASP A 60 0.31 11.13 -1.29
CA ASP A 60 -0.91 10.65 -1.97
C ASP A 60 -0.92 9.12 -2.10
N LEU A 61 0.23 8.52 -2.41
CA LEU A 61 0.37 7.06 -2.50
C LEU A 61 0.13 6.39 -1.14
N LEU A 62 0.67 6.96 -0.06
CA LEU A 62 0.48 6.46 1.30
C LEU A 62 -1.00 6.58 1.74
N GLU A 63 -1.68 7.70 1.45
CA GLU A 63 -3.11 7.89 1.77
C GLU A 63 -4.01 6.89 1.01
N VAL A 64 -3.73 6.65 -0.27
CA VAL A 64 -4.42 5.63 -1.06
C VAL A 64 -4.22 4.24 -0.46
N SER A 65 -2.97 3.91 -0.09
CA SER A 65 -2.66 2.61 0.52
C SER A 65 -3.35 2.42 1.88
N ARG A 66 -3.38 3.45 2.73
CA ARG A 66 -4.08 3.46 4.02
C ARG A 66 -5.57 3.18 3.85
N THR A 67 -6.20 3.87 2.89
CA THR A 67 -7.63 3.70 2.60
C THR A 67 -7.95 2.28 2.13
N ALA A 68 -7.10 1.71 1.27
CA ALA A 68 -7.26 0.33 0.80
C ALA A 68 -7.08 -0.67 1.95
N LEU A 69 -6.07 -0.50 2.81
CA LEU A 69 -5.81 -1.38 3.95
C LEU A 69 -6.95 -1.36 4.97
N MET A 70 -7.50 -0.19 5.30
CA MET A 70 -8.65 -0.09 6.21
C MET A 70 -9.88 -0.82 5.65
N ARG A 71 -10.20 -0.61 4.37
CA ARG A 71 -11.33 -1.32 3.72
C ARG A 71 -11.18 -2.85 3.77
N ASN A 72 -9.97 -3.36 3.59
CA ASN A 72 -9.71 -4.80 3.66
C ASN A 72 -9.83 -5.35 5.10
N LEU A 73 -9.57 -4.53 6.13
CA LEU A 73 -9.78 -4.90 7.52
C LEU A 73 -11.25 -4.84 7.94
N GLU A 74 -12.02 -3.91 7.37
CA GLU A 74 -13.46 -3.76 7.59
C GLU A 74 -14.30 -4.80 6.84
N ASP A 75 -13.73 -5.48 5.84
CA ASP A 75 -14.42 -6.53 5.09
C ASP A 75 -14.75 -7.73 6.00
N ALA A 76 -16.03 -8.08 6.07
CA ALA A 76 -16.54 -9.23 6.83
C ALA A 76 -15.94 -10.57 6.40
N HIS A 77 -15.38 -10.64 5.19
CA HIS A 77 -14.71 -11.82 4.65
C HIS A 77 -13.18 -11.78 4.77
N CYS A 78 -12.62 -10.80 5.49
CA CYS A 78 -11.19 -10.74 5.75
C CYS A 78 -10.74 -12.01 6.51
N PRO A 79 -9.88 -12.86 5.91
CA PRO A 79 -9.45 -14.08 6.58
C PRO A 79 -8.60 -13.72 7.80
N ALA A 80 -8.86 -14.38 8.94
CA ALA A 80 -8.18 -14.10 10.21
C ALA A 80 -6.63 -14.16 10.11
N THR A 81 -6.11 -14.96 9.18
CA THR A 81 -4.67 -15.07 8.91
C THR A 81 -4.07 -13.83 8.24
N ALA A 82 -4.87 -13.04 7.52
CA ALA A 82 -4.44 -11.81 6.86
C ALA A 82 -4.55 -10.58 7.78
N VAL A 83 -5.45 -10.59 8.77
CA VAL A 83 -5.71 -9.46 9.68
C VAL A 83 -4.42 -8.94 10.31
N ALA A 84 -3.59 -9.85 10.84
CA ALA A 84 -2.33 -9.48 11.50
C ALA A 84 -1.29 -8.89 10.53
N GLY A 85 -1.32 -9.27 9.24
CA GLY A 85 -0.44 -8.71 8.22
C GLY A 85 -0.92 -7.34 7.77
N LEU A 86 -2.22 -7.21 7.51
CA LEU A 86 -2.85 -5.97 7.09
C LEU A 86 -2.77 -4.89 8.18
N SER A 87 -2.97 -5.26 9.45
CA SER A 87 -2.85 -4.31 10.56
C SER A 87 -1.43 -3.78 10.73
N LYS A 88 -0.40 -4.63 10.57
CA LYS A 88 1.01 -4.21 10.57
C LYS A 88 1.32 -3.23 9.44
N GLN A 89 0.83 -3.52 8.23
CA GLN A 89 1.00 -2.63 7.08
C GLN A 89 0.30 -1.28 7.32
N LEU A 90 -0.90 -1.28 7.90
CA LEU A 90 -1.63 -0.07 8.21
C LEU A 90 -0.89 0.81 9.24
N LEU A 91 -0.32 0.20 10.27
CA LEU A 91 0.51 0.92 11.25
C LEU A 91 1.78 1.50 10.63
N ALA A 92 2.44 0.76 9.74
CA ALA A 92 3.64 1.23 9.05
C ALA A 92 3.35 2.46 8.18
N VAL A 93 2.29 2.41 7.37
CA VAL A 93 1.84 3.54 6.53
C VAL A 93 1.44 4.73 7.39
N GLY A 94 0.76 4.50 8.53
CA GLY A 94 0.40 5.55 9.47
C GLY A 94 1.60 6.25 10.10
N LYS A 95 2.66 5.50 10.42
CA LYS A 95 3.93 6.06 10.92
C LYS A 95 4.60 6.95 9.88
N GLU A 96 4.64 6.50 8.64
CA GLU A 96 5.30 7.23 7.56
C GLU A 96 4.58 8.52 7.18
N LEU A 97 3.24 8.53 7.24
CA LEU A 97 2.45 9.76 7.11
C LEU A 97 2.72 10.74 8.25
N LEU A 98 2.86 10.25 9.48
CA LEU A 98 3.19 11.08 10.64
C LEU A 98 4.60 11.68 10.52
N GLU A 99 5.57 10.92 10.00
CA GLU A 99 6.93 11.41 9.73
C GLU A 99 6.91 12.54 8.70
N LEU A 100 6.18 12.36 7.58
CA LEU A 100 6.02 13.41 6.55
C LEU A 100 5.33 14.69 7.05
N ASP A 101 4.43 14.58 8.05
CA ASP A 101 3.79 15.74 8.67
C ASP A 101 4.73 16.41 9.72
N GLY A 102 5.59 15.64 10.39
CA GLY A 102 6.56 16.14 11.37
C GLY A 102 7.81 16.79 10.75
N ASP A 103 8.24 16.37 9.56
CA ASP A 103 9.30 17.05 8.78
C ASP A 103 8.91 18.47 8.32
N LYS A 104 7.69 18.94 8.65
CA LYS A 104 7.15 20.25 8.26
C LYS A 104 7.07 21.26 9.41
N ASP A 105 7.44 20.89 10.64
CA ASP A 105 7.68 21.86 11.70
C ASP A 105 9.10 22.43 11.53
N PRO A 106 9.29 23.69 11.08
CA PRO A 106 10.60 24.32 11.20
C PRO A 106 10.89 24.48 12.69
N ASP A 107 11.98 23.87 13.17
CA ASP A 107 12.52 24.09 14.52
C ASP A 107 12.63 25.61 14.78
N PRO A 108 11.80 26.22 15.65
CA PRO A 108 11.81 27.66 15.88
C PRO A 108 12.67 28.05 17.10
N ILE A 109 13.75 27.31 17.40
CA ILE A 109 14.62 27.59 18.57
C ILE A 109 16.09 27.24 18.26
N LEU A 110 16.66 27.78 17.18
CA LEU A 110 18.13 27.82 16.99
C LEU A 110 18.59 29.16 16.40
N ASP A 111 18.01 30.26 16.86
CA ASP A 111 18.55 31.61 16.67
C ASP A 111 18.19 32.46 17.89
N ASP A 112 18.94 32.28 18.98
CA ASP A 112 19.48 33.40 19.78
C ASP A 112 20.47 32.88 20.86
N PRO A 113 21.79 33.02 20.68
CA PRO A 113 22.78 32.85 21.74
C PRO A 113 23.18 34.19 22.40
N GLU A 114 22.29 35.17 22.53
CA GLU A 114 22.58 36.47 23.15
C GLU A 114 21.66 36.78 24.36
N GLU A 115 21.57 35.91 25.38
CA GLU A 115 21.18 36.40 26.72
C GLU A 115 21.46 35.36 27.82
N MET A 116 22.58 35.54 28.55
CA MET A 116 22.82 35.23 29.98
C MET A 116 24.32 35.01 30.25
N THR A 117 25.11 36.07 30.11
CA THR A 117 26.38 36.20 30.83
C THR A 117 26.42 37.55 31.53
N ASP A 118 25.60 37.73 32.56
CA ASP A 118 25.72 38.89 33.44
C ASP A 118 25.36 38.49 34.87
N GLY A 119 26.33 38.62 35.78
CA GLY A 119 26.06 38.68 37.23
C GLY A 119 26.45 37.48 38.10
N ILE A 120 27.65 36.90 37.95
CA ILE A 120 28.33 36.28 39.11
C ILE A 120 29.59 37.10 39.39
N GLU A 121 29.44 38.08 40.27
CA GLU A 121 30.56 38.77 40.89
C GLU A 121 31.09 37.86 42.01
N ASP A 122 32.27 37.26 41.83
CA ASP A 122 32.98 36.57 42.91
C ASP A 122 33.48 37.62 43.93
N GLU A 123 32.73 37.83 45.01
CA GLU A 123 33.27 38.50 46.21
C GLU A 123 34.39 37.62 46.80
N PRO A 124 35.60 38.15 47.02
CA PRO A 124 36.69 37.37 47.58
C PRO A 124 36.34 36.95 49.01
N PHE A 125 36.36 35.65 49.25
CA PHE A 125 36.23 35.06 50.58
C PHE A 125 37.31 35.61 51.53
N ASP A 126 36.90 36.41 52.51
CA ASP A 126 37.78 36.95 53.54
C ASP A 126 37.87 35.98 54.73
N ALA A 127 39.04 35.36 54.90
CA ALA A 127 39.26 34.28 55.84
C ALA A 127 39.64 34.74 57.27
N GLU A 128 39.69 36.05 57.56
CA GLU A 128 40.08 36.57 58.88
C GLU A 128 38.90 36.88 59.83
N ALA A 129 37.66 36.53 59.48
CA ALA A 129 36.46 36.82 60.27
C ALA A 129 35.91 35.64 61.11
N LEU A 130 36.76 34.70 61.56
CA LEU A 130 36.40 33.61 62.48
C LEU A 130 37.16 33.67 63.81
#